data_AF-A0AAV8ZJ58-F1
#
_entry.id   AF-A0AAV8ZJ58-F1
#
_cell.length_a   1.000
_cell.length_b   1.000
_cell.length_c   1.000
_cell.angle_alpha   90.00
_cell.angle_beta   90.00
_cell.angle_gamma   90.00
#
_symmetry.space_group_name_H-M   'P 1'
#
loop_
_entity.id
_entity.type
_entity.pdbx_description
1 polymer ?
#
loop_
_entity_poly.entity_id
_entity_poly.type
_entity_poly.pdbx_seq_one_letter_code
_entity_poly.pdbx_strand_id
1 'polypeptide(L)' 'MSRNRYQLLLRMLHFNNNETAQRGDRLAKIQPLVDILQRKFQELMYPGEDIVIDETLVP' A
#
# COMPACT_ATOMS: atom_id res chain seq x y z
N MET A 1 1.57 14.29 19.85
CA MET A 1 2.02 15.08 18.68
C MET A 1 1.07 16.27 18.52
N SER A 2 1.56 17.47 18.15
CA SER A 2 0.65 18.60 17.93
C SER A 2 -0.16 18.43 16.64
N ARG A 3 -1.37 19.00 16.58
CA ARG A 3 -2.24 18.99 15.39
C ARG A 3 -1.49 19.46 14.14
N ASN A 4 -0.74 20.56 14.26
CA ASN A 4 0.01 21.14 13.15
C ASN A 4 1.10 20.17 12.64
N ARG A 5 1.81 19.50 13.55
CA ARG A 5 2.83 18.50 13.16
C ARG A 5 2.21 17.28 12.50
N TYR A 6 1.08 16.79 13.01
CA TYR A 6 0.36 15.67 12.40
C TYR A 6 -0.12 16.00 10.98
N GLN A 7 -0.74 17.16 10.79
CA GLN A 7 -1.20 17.62 9.47
C GLN A 7 -0.06 17.80 8.48
N LEU A 8 1.10 18.29 8.94
CA LEU A 8 2.29 18.41 8.09
C LEU A 8 2.78 17.05 7.62
N LEU A 9 2.87 16.07 8.53
CA LEU A 9 3.32 14.71 8.19
C LEU A 9 2.38 14.02 7.20
N LEU A 10 1.06 14.16 7.38
CA LEU A 10 0.08 13.61 6.44
C LEU A 10 0.26 14.14 5.02
N ARG A 11 0.60 15.42 4.86
CA ARG A 11 0.81 16.04 3.54
C ARG A 11 2.09 15.57 2.85
N MET A 12 3.07 15.09 3.61
CA MET A 12 4.39 14.71 3.13
C MET A 12 4.59 13.18 3.10
N LEU A 13 3.51 12.41 3.21
CA LEU A 13 3.60 10.95 3.24
C LEU A 13 3.82 10.40 1.82
N HIS A 14 4.97 9.76 1.60
CA HIS A 14 5.37 9.18 0.31
C HIS A 14 5.82 7.73 0.49
N PHE A 15 5.42 6.86 -0.45
CA PHE A 15 5.70 5.42 -0.41
C PHE A 15 6.53 4.92 -1.60
N ASN A 16 6.90 5.79 -2.55
CA ASN A 16 7.83 5.47 -3.62
C ASN A 16 8.68 6.69 -4.01
N ASN A 17 9.87 6.44 -4.56
CA ASN A 17 10.74 7.47 -5.11
C ASN A 17 10.18 7.99 -6.45
N ASN A 18 9.95 9.30 -6.52
CA ASN A 18 9.40 9.95 -7.70
C ASN A 18 10.34 9.95 -8.90
N GLU A 19 11.65 9.84 -8.68
CA GLU A 19 12.68 9.88 -9.74
C GLU A 19 12.78 8.56 -10.50
N THR A 20 12.47 7.45 -9.82
CA THR A 20 12.61 6.09 -10.36
C THR A 20 11.27 5.40 -10.64
N ALA A 21 10.16 6.01 -10.24
CA ALA A 21 8.82 5.46 -10.44
C ALA A 21 8.54 5.22 -11.93
N GLN A 22 8.04 4.01 -12.25
CA GLN A 22 7.78 3.61 -13.61
C GLN A 22 6.67 4.47 -14.23
N ARG A 23 6.96 5.10 -15.37
CA ARG A 23 5.96 5.86 -16.12
C ARG A 23 4.95 4.91 -16.76
N GLY A 24 3.67 5.20 -16.60
CA GLY A 24 2.57 4.39 -17.14
C GLY A 24 1.96 3.42 -16.14
N ASP A 25 2.64 3.12 -15.03
CA ASP A 25 2.03 2.40 -13.91
C ASP A 25 1.18 3.36 -13.06
N ARG A 26 -0.13 3.06 -12.98
CA ARG A 26 -1.10 3.87 -12.24
C ARG A 26 -0.94 3.75 -10.73
N LEU A 27 -0.32 2.67 -10.23
CA LEU A 27 -0.10 2.41 -8.81
C LEU A 27 1.32 2.77 -8.35
N ALA A 28 2.17 3.29 -9.24
CA ALA A 28 3.59 3.49 -9.00
C ALA A 28 3.90 4.21 -7.67
N LYS A 29 3.06 5.17 -7.22
CA LYS A 29 3.30 5.90 -5.96
C LYS A 29 3.21 5.04 -4.69
N ILE A 30 2.46 3.94 -4.73
CA ILE A 30 2.20 3.07 -3.58
C ILE A 30 2.61 1.61 -3.81
N GLN A 31 2.99 1.25 -5.05
CA GLN A 31 3.34 -0.13 -5.42
C GLN A 31 4.31 -0.81 -4.44
N PRO A 32 5.41 -0.17 -3.98
CA PRO A 32 6.33 -0.83 -3.05
C PRO A 32 5.67 -1.21 -1.71
N LEU A 33 4.73 -0.39 -1.23
CA LEU A 33 3.99 -0.68 -0.01
C LEU A 33 3.03 -1.85 -0.22
N VAL A 34 2.30 -1.84 -1.34
CA VAL A 34 1.37 -2.92 -1.72
C VAL A 34 2.12 -4.25 -1.81
N ASP A 35 3.28 -4.27 -2.47
CA ASP A 35 4.10 -5.47 -2.63
C ASP A 35 4.60 -6.02 -1.28
N ILE A 36 5.05 -5.13 -0.38
CA ILE A 36 5.48 -5.52 0.97
C ILE A 36 4.32 -6.16 1.74
N LEU A 37 3.15 -5.53 1.72
CA LEU A 37 1.97 -6.00 2.44
C LEU A 37 1.47 -7.33 1.88
N GLN A 38 1.34 -7.43 0.55
CA GLN A 38 0.91 -8.65 -0.12
C GLN A 38 1.86 -9.81 0.21
N ARG A 39 3.18 -9.59 0.08
CA ARG A 39 4.16 -10.62 0.43
C ARG A 39 4.03 -11.04 1.89
N LYS A 40 3.91 -10.09 2.82
CA LYS A 40 3.80 -10.40 4.25
C LYS A 40 2.53 -11.16 4.59
N PHE A 41 1.41 -10.83 3.97
CA PHE A 41 0.17 -11.57 4.16
C PHE A 41 0.25 -12.97 3.56
N GLN A 42 0.86 -13.13 2.38
CA GLN A 42 1.10 -14.44 1.80
C GLN A 42 2.05 -15.31 2.63
N GLU A 43 3.08 -14.72 3.25
CA GLU A 43 4.02 -15.45 4.13
C GLU A 43 3.35 -15.94 5.43
N LEU A 44 2.34 -15.23 5.94
CA LEU A 44 1.74 -15.49 7.25
C LEU A 44 0.38 -16.19 7.19
N MET A 45 -0.32 -16.11 6.04
CA MET A 45 -1.64 -16.69 5.86
C MET A 45 -1.51 -18.13 5.37
N TYR A 46 -2.00 -19.07 6.18
CA TYR A 46 -2.19 -20.46 5.79
C TYR A 46 -3.64 -20.64 5.33
N PRO A 47 -3.88 -20.94 4.05
CA PRO A 47 -5.24 -21.14 3.56
C PRO A 47 -5.87 -22.41 4.18
N GLY A 48 -7.17 -22.34 4.47
CA GLY A 48 -7.97 -23.50 4.83
C GLY A 48 -8.36 -24.33 3.60
N GLU A 49 -9.27 -25.28 3.79
CA GLU A 49 -9.78 -26.13 2.69
C GLU A 49 -10.51 -25.29 1.62
N ASP A 50 -11.27 -24.28 2.05
CA ASP A 50 -12.01 -23.37 1.19
C ASP A 50 -11.47 -21.93 1.27
N ILE A 51 -11.41 -21.26 0.12
CA ILE A 51 -11.02 -19.85 -0.01
C ILE A 51 -12.10 -19.12 -0.80
N VAL A 52 -12.52 -17.95 -0.33
CA VAL A 52 -13.45 -17.07 -1.03
C VAL A 52 -12.69 -15.90 -1.62
N ILE A 53 -12.98 -15.58 -2.88
CA ILE A 53 -12.44 -14.42 -3.60
C ILE A 53 -13.60 -13.48 -3.90
N ASP A 54 -13.49 -12.24 -3.44
CA ASP A 54 -14.48 -11.20 -3.66
C ASP A 54 -13.80 -9.84 -3.85
N GLU A 55 -14.51 -8.89 -4.45
CA GLU A 55 -14.02 -7.53 -4.66
C GLU A 55 -14.46 -6.60 -3.51
N THR A 56 -13.67 -5.54 -3.28
CA THR A 56 -14.02 -4.50 -2.31
C THR A 56 -13.64 -3.14 -2.88
N LEU A 57 -14.55 -2.18 -2.81
CA LEU A 57 -14.32 -0.82 -3.25
C LEU A 57 -13.80 0.03 -2.09
N VAL A 58 -12.68 0.71 -2.32
CA VAL A 58 -12.17 1.75 -1.43
C VAL A 58 -12.59 3.11 -2.02
N PRO A 59 -13.49 3.86 -1.35
CA PRO A 59 -14.00 5.13 -1.85
C PRO A 59 -12.96 6.26 -1.80
#